data_AF-A0A453DUT5-F1
#
_entry.id   AF-A0A453DUT5-F1
#
_cell.length_a   1.000
_cell.length_b   1.000
_cell.length_c   1.000
_cell.angle_alpha   90.00
_cell.angle_beta   90.00
_cell.angle_gamma   90.00
#
_symmetry.space_group_name_H-M   'P 1'
#
loop_
_entity.id
_entity.type
_entity.pdbx_description
1 polymer ?
#
loop_
_entity_poly.entity_id
_entity_poly.type
_entity_poly.pdbx_seq_one_letter_code
_entity_poly.pdbx_strand_id
1 'polypeptide(L)'
;MASTSCWFLFFASVWWLPPMLAGAEEQQGEGCSAKRCGNITISDPFWLADQEAARSCGSQDYEVTCHNNRFPGLRSSVPGSSGFAIIDISYEEKSLRVVDRGHLELLQASEGCQGMILNTSVKLAEPFRIDPGNLNLILYNCTEEAAVAAAARRDRELMQTSLRCGNKSKMFVRTGVRYDVTGNYGRYALEGCDAVVTPVLGSSSGQTNASDYEQLINDGFLLSWDPLPLAAPALRIMLV
;
A
#
# COMPACT_ATOMS: atom_id res chain seq x y z
N MET A 1 -18.77 81.11 -38.76
CA MET A 1 -18.62 80.11 -37.68
C MET A 1 -19.14 78.80 -38.28
N ALA A 2 -18.38 77.96 -38.99
CA ALA A 2 -17.14 77.24 -38.62
C ALA A 2 -17.28 76.65 -37.20
N SER A 3 -17.10 75.36 -36.91
CA SER A 3 -16.56 74.26 -37.70
C SER A 3 -16.77 72.95 -36.92
N THR A 4 -17.02 71.85 -37.63
CA THR A 4 -16.48 70.49 -37.40
C THR A 4 -16.47 69.92 -35.97
N SER A 5 -17.30 68.89 -35.73
CA SER A 5 -16.99 67.85 -34.75
C SER A 5 -16.39 66.66 -35.51
N CYS A 6 -15.07 66.52 -35.39
CA CYS A 6 -14.30 65.41 -35.94
C CYS A 6 -13.14 65.19 -34.96
N TRP A 7 -13.27 64.24 -34.03
CA TRP A 7 -12.12 63.69 -33.32
C TRP A 7 -12.06 62.20 -33.60
N PHE A 8 -11.15 61.90 -34.52
CA PHE A 8 -10.62 60.60 -34.89
C PHE A 8 -10.05 59.87 -33.68
N LEU A 9 -10.29 58.56 -33.59
CA LEU A 9 -9.24 57.61 -33.20
C LEU A 9 -9.37 56.35 -34.08
N PHE A 10 -8.67 56.41 -35.22
CA PHE A 10 -8.08 55.23 -35.83
C PHE A 10 -6.89 54.81 -34.95
N PHE A 11 -6.90 53.58 -34.44
CA PHE A 11 -5.69 52.75 -34.44
C PHE A 11 -6.12 51.33 -34.81
N ALA A 12 -5.89 51.01 -36.09
CA ALA A 12 -5.70 49.65 -36.52
C ALA A 12 -4.44 49.09 -35.83
N SER A 13 -4.47 47.80 -35.48
CA SER A 13 -3.48 46.79 -35.88
C SER A 13 -3.29 45.71 -34.81
N VAL A 14 -3.58 44.48 -35.26
CA VAL A 14 -2.83 43.24 -35.01
C VAL A 14 -2.67 42.82 -33.54
N TRP A 15 -3.29 41.69 -33.20
CA TRP A 15 -2.61 40.48 -32.73
C TRP A 15 -3.63 39.32 -32.82
N TRP A 16 -3.86 38.83 -34.04
CA TRP A 16 -4.30 37.44 -34.21
C TRP A 16 -3.08 36.56 -33.91
N LEU A 17 -2.92 36.17 -32.66
CA LEU A 17 -2.19 34.95 -32.36
C LEU A 17 -3.10 33.80 -32.79
N PRO A 18 -2.66 32.90 -33.70
CA PRO A 18 -3.40 31.67 -33.88
C PRO A 18 -3.49 30.98 -32.51
N PRO A 19 -4.62 30.35 -32.15
CA PRO A 19 -4.61 29.46 -31.02
C PRO A 19 -3.57 28.40 -31.35
N MET A 20 -2.44 28.41 -30.65
CA MET A 20 -1.55 27.26 -30.64
C MET A 20 -2.43 26.12 -30.15
N LEU A 21 -2.85 25.27 -31.08
CA LEU A 21 -3.20 23.91 -30.76
C LEU A 21 -1.91 23.35 -30.18
N ALA A 22 -1.77 23.46 -28.86
CA ALA A 22 -0.95 22.55 -28.10
C ALA A 22 -1.59 21.18 -28.36
N GLY A 23 -1.14 20.53 -29.43
CA GLY A 23 -1.20 19.08 -29.48
C GLY A 23 -0.58 18.64 -28.16
N ALA A 24 -1.33 17.88 -27.38
CA ALA A 24 -0.70 17.01 -26.40
C ALA A 24 0.25 16.14 -27.22
N GLU A 25 1.50 16.57 -27.29
CA GLU A 25 2.58 15.71 -27.69
C GLU A 25 2.62 14.66 -26.59
N GLU A 26 1.99 13.54 -26.87
CA GLU A 26 2.18 12.31 -26.11
C GLU A 26 3.64 11.94 -26.31
N GLN A 27 4.53 12.62 -25.58
CA GLN A 27 5.87 12.19 -25.36
C GLN A 27 5.79 10.95 -24.48
N GLN A 28 5.47 9.83 -25.11
CA GLN A 28 5.85 8.53 -24.62
C GLN A 28 7.38 8.45 -24.72
N GLY A 29 8.04 9.17 -23.80
CA GLY A 29 9.48 9.30 -23.74
C GLY A 29 10.13 8.01 -23.28
N GLU A 30 11.29 7.70 -23.88
CA GLU A 30 12.17 6.55 -23.63
C GLU A 30 12.52 6.28 -22.14
N GLY A 31 12.14 7.14 -21.18
CA GLY A 31 12.53 7.06 -19.77
C GLY A 31 11.63 6.23 -18.85
N CYS A 32 10.38 5.93 -19.24
CA CYS A 32 9.38 5.24 -18.40
C CYS A 32 9.09 3.81 -18.88
N SER A 33 10.10 3.15 -19.44
CA SER A 33 10.02 1.75 -19.85
C SER A 33 10.04 0.79 -18.65
N ALA A 34 9.60 -0.45 -18.88
CA ALA A 34 9.65 -1.49 -17.86
C ALA A 34 11.10 -1.76 -17.42
N LYS A 35 11.32 -1.78 -16.11
CA LYS A 35 12.65 -1.96 -15.49
C LYS A 35 12.63 -3.15 -14.53
N ARG A 36 13.78 -3.76 -14.29
CA ARG A 36 13.89 -4.89 -13.35
C ARG A 36 14.32 -4.43 -11.96
N CYS A 37 13.73 -5.04 -10.94
CA CYS A 37 14.22 -4.99 -9.56
C CYS A 37 14.35 -6.44 -9.06
N GLY A 38 15.59 -6.93 -8.96
CA GLY A 38 15.85 -8.35 -8.73
C GLY A 38 15.19 -9.23 -9.82
N ASN A 39 14.29 -10.10 -9.38
CA ASN A 39 13.60 -11.04 -10.27
C ASN A 39 12.28 -10.51 -10.83
N ILE A 40 11.81 -9.34 -10.38
CA ILE A 40 10.51 -8.78 -10.73
C ILE A 40 10.69 -7.70 -11.81
N THR A 41 9.83 -7.73 -12.83
CA THR A 41 9.71 -6.66 -13.82
C THR A 41 8.67 -5.64 -13.33
N ILE A 42 9.12 -4.40 -13.17
CA ILE A 42 8.29 -3.24 -12.80
C ILE A 42 7.89 -2.53 -14.08
N SER A 43 6.60 -2.46 -14.35
CA SER A 43 5.99 -1.80 -15.51
C SER A 43 4.71 -1.10 -15.09
N ASP A 44 4.16 -0.28 -16.00
CA ASP A 44 2.91 0.44 -15.79
C ASP A 44 1.81 -0.45 -15.14
N PRO A 45 1.12 0.03 -14.09
CA PRO A 45 1.17 1.40 -13.53
C PRO A 45 2.33 1.64 -12.55
N PHE A 46 3.08 0.59 -12.18
CA PHE A 46 4.23 0.71 -11.28
C PHE A 46 5.44 1.27 -12.00
N TRP A 47 6.25 2.02 -11.25
CA TRP A 47 7.47 2.60 -11.81
C TRP A 47 8.55 2.70 -10.74
N LEU A 48 9.80 2.59 -11.17
CA LEU A 48 10.95 2.83 -10.32
C LEU A 48 11.33 4.30 -10.40
N ALA A 49 11.51 4.95 -9.24
CA ALA A 49 12.18 6.23 -9.20
C ALA A 49 13.61 6.05 -9.72
N ASP A 50 13.86 6.57 -10.92
CA ASP A 50 15.19 6.60 -11.48
C ASP A 50 15.96 7.72 -10.78
N GLN A 51 17.13 7.42 -10.22
CA GLN A 51 17.99 8.47 -9.68
C GLN A 51 18.54 9.38 -10.81
N GLU A 52 18.59 8.89 -12.05
CA GLU A 52 19.15 9.58 -13.21
C GLU A 52 18.08 10.33 -14.00
N ALA A 53 16.85 9.80 -14.07
CA ALA A 53 15.73 10.50 -14.69
C ALA A 53 14.99 11.34 -13.65
N ALA A 54 15.19 12.67 -13.69
CA ALA A 54 14.50 13.64 -12.84
C ALA A 54 12.97 13.74 -13.04
N ARG A 55 12.35 12.76 -13.70
CA ARG A 55 10.95 12.79 -14.12
C ARG A 55 10.21 11.59 -13.51
N SER A 56 9.12 11.88 -12.82
CA SER A 56 8.15 10.87 -12.39
C SER A 56 7.52 10.17 -13.59
N CYS A 57 7.35 8.86 -13.51
CA CYS A 57 6.73 8.04 -14.54
C CYS A 57 5.25 7.71 -14.26
N GLY A 58 4.70 8.15 -13.12
CA GLY A 58 3.32 7.85 -12.76
C GLY A 58 2.90 8.49 -11.44
N SER A 59 1.79 8.00 -10.87
CA SER A 59 1.39 8.43 -9.52
C SER A 59 2.42 7.98 -8.49
N GLN A 60 2.63 8.81 -7.47
CA GLN A 60 3.49 8.51 -6.33
C GLN A 60 3.04 7.25 -5.56
N ASP A 61 1.75 6.93 -5.62
CA ASP A 61 1.17 5.75 -4.97
C ASP A 61 1.68 4.44 -5.59
N TYR A 62 2.04 4.47 -6.88
CA TYR A 62 2.58 3.34 -7.62
C TYR A 62 4.12 3.35 -7.70
N GLU A 63 4.79 4.28 -7.01
CA GLU A 63 6.25 4.31 -6.96
C GLU A 63 6.78 3.10 -6.18
N VAL A 64 7.66 2.33 -6.84
CA VAL A 64 8.38 1.21 -6.24
C VAL A 64 9.81 1.64 -5.92
N THR A 65 10.22 1.44 -4.68
CA THR A 65 11.63 1.58 -4.28
C THR A 65 12.34 0.24 -4.44
N CYS A 66 13.44 0.21 -5.20
CA CYS A 66 14.24 -1.00 -5.37
C CYS A 66 15.46 -0.99 -4.44
N HIS A 67 15.40 -1.72 -3.34
CA HIS A 67 16.51 -1.76 -2.38
C HIS A 67 17.61 -2.72 -2.85
N ASN A 68 18.85 -2.23 -2.90
CA ASN A 68 20.04 -2.96 -3.35
C ASN A 68 19.88 -3.65 -4.72
N ASN A 69 19.08 -3.07 -5.62
CA ASN A 69 18.72 -3.65 -6.91
C ASN A 69 18.10 -5.06 -6.84
N ARG A 70 17.57 -5.45 -5.68
CA ARG A 70 17.08 -6.82 -5.42
C ARG A 70 15.68 -6.87 -4.85
N PHE A 71 15.32 -5.93 -3.98
CA PHE A 71 14.10 -6.01 -3.18
C PHE A 71 13.16 -4.85 -3.51
N PRO A 72 12.15 -5.06 -4.36
CA PRO A 72 11.15 -4.04 -4.64
C PRO A 72 10.22 -3.87 -3.44
N GLY A 73 9.83 -2.64 -3.14
CA GLY A 73 8.93 -2.35 -2.05
C GLY A 73 8.07 -1.12 -2.26
N LEU A 74 6.86 -1.19 -1.73
CA LEU A 74 5.93 -0.07 -1.63
C LEU A 74 6.18 0.69 -0.33
N ARG A 75 5.98 2.00 -0.39
CA ARG A 75 6.05 2.88 0.78
C ARG A 75 4.80 2.70 1.65
N SER A 76 4.96 2.97 2.94
CA SER A 76 3.81 3.08 3.85
C SER A 76 3.15 4.45 3.67
N SER A 77 1.83 4.52 3.80
CA SER A 77 1.09 5.79 3.93
C SER A 77 1.36 6.49 5.26
N VAL A 78 1.83 5.76 6.27
CA VAL A 78 2.19 6.30 7.59
C VAL A 78 3.68 6.67 7.62
N PRO A 79 4.02 7.96 7.76
CA PRO A 79 5.41 8.41 7.82
C PRO A 79 6.21 7.72 8.93
N GLY A 80 7.43 7.29 8.61
CA GLY A 80 8.34 6.65 9.57
C GLY A 80 8.02 5.18 9.89
N SER A 81 6.98 4.60 9.29
CA SER A 81 6.70 3.17 9.40
C SER A 81 7.25 2.37 8.21
N SER A 82 7.64 1.13 8.47
CA SER A 82 8.15 0.21 7.45
C SER A 82 7.09 -0.10 6.40
N GLY A 83 7.40 0.01 5.11
CA GLY A 83 6.43 -0.24 4.04
C GLY A 83 6.15 -1.73 3.79
N PHE A 84 5.93 -2.08 2.52
CA PHE A 84 5.70 -3.45 2.08
C PHE A 84 6.83 -3.90 1.16
N ALA A 85 7.25 -5.15 1.24
CA ALA A 85 8.13 -5.75 0.24
C ALA A 85 7.26 -6.53 -0.76
N ILE A 86 7.53 -6.34 -2.05
CA ILE A 86 6.80 -7.02 -3.12
C ILE A 86 7.43 -8.38 -3.36
N ILE A 87 6.63 -9.43 -3.29
CA ILE A 87 7.02 -10.81 -3.57
C ILE A 87 6.76 -11.15 -5.04
N ASP A 88 5.60 -10.77 -5.55
CA ASP A 88 5.21 -11.01 -6.94
C ASP A 88 4.14 -10.01 -7.43
N ILE A 89 4.05 -9.83 -8.75
CA ILE A 89 3.10 -8.93 -9.41
C ILE A 89 2.42 -9.67 -10.56
N SER A 90 1.09 -9.80 -10.49
CA SER A 90 0.28 -10.22 -11.64
C SER A 90 -0.41 -9.01 -12.26
N TYR A 91 0.07 -8.56 -13.41
CA TYR A 91 -0.51 -7.43 -14.14
C TYR A 91 -1.86 -7.78 -14.78
N GLU A 92 -2.05 -9.04 -15.18
CA GLU A 92 -3.31 -9.54 -15.74
C GLU A 92 -4.43 -9.52 -14.69
N GLU A 93 -4.15 -10.08 -13.51
CA GLU A 93 -5.10 -10.16 -12.39
C GLU A 93 -5.16 -8.87 -11.57
N LYS A 94 -4.27 -7.92 -11.85
CA LYS A 94 -4.08 -6.67 -11.08
C LYS A 94 -3.92 -6.93 -9.58
N SER A 95 -3.10 -7.93 -9.26
CA SER A 95 -2.86 -8.37 -7.89
C SER A 95 -1.37 -8.41 -7.53
N LEU A 96 -1.01 -7.94 -6.34
CA LEU A 96 0.33 -7.99 -5.78
C LEU A 96 0.35 -9.01 -4.64
N ARG A 97 1.37 -9.87 -4.60
CA ARG A 97 1.71 -10.57 -3.37
C ARG A 97 2.76 -9.74 -2.63
N VAL A 98 2.47 -9.34 -1.40
CA VAL A 98 3.37 -8.51 -0.59
C VAL A 98 3.51 -9.05 0.81
N VAL A 99 4.60 -8.65 1.47
CA VAL A 99 4.80 -8.87 2.89
C VAL A 99 4.98 -7.55 3.63
N ASP A 100 4.37 -7.45 4.81
CA ASP A 100 4.51 -6.29 5.69
C ASP A 100 5.88 -6.29 6.37
N ARG A 101 6.74 -5.33 6.01
CA ARG A 101 8.12 -5.29 6.51
C ARG A 101 8.21 -5.06 8.02
N GLY A 102 7.27 -4.30 8.59
CA GLY A 102 7.24 -4.08 10.04
C GLY A 102 6.92 -5.36 10.82
N HIS A 103 6.09 -6.23 10.24
CA HIS A 103 5.79 -7.54 10.83
C HIS A 103 6.93 -8.54 10.64
N LEU A 104 7.70 -8.45 9.54
CA LEU A 104 8.95 -9.21 9.41
C LEU A 104 10.02 -8.77 10.39
N GLU A 105 10.19 -7.46 10.57
CA GLU A 105 11.11 -6.89 11.57
C GLU A 105 10.72 -7.35 12.98
N LEU A 106 9.43 -7.45 13.27
CA LEU A 106 8.92 -8.05 14.50
C LEU A 106 9.36 -9.51 14.68
N LEU A 107 9.30 -10.34 13.65
CA LEU A 107 9.77 -11.74 13.73
C LEU A 107 11.28 -11.84 14.00
N GLN A 108 12.04 -10.85 13.53
CA GLN A 108 13.51 -10.81 13.67
C GLN A 108 13.95 -10.17 15.00
N ALA A 109 13.04 -9.52 15.72
CA ALA A 109 13.32 -8.86 16.98
C ALA A 109 13.49 -9.90 18.11
N SER A 110 14.75 -10.17 18.49
CA SER A 110 15.07 -11.13 19.55
C SER A 110 14.85 -10.60 20.97
N GLU A 111 14.98 -9.28 21.20
CA GLU A 111 15.03 -8.68 22.54
C GLU A 111 14.09 -7.47 22.72
N GLY A 112 13.22 -7.18 21.75
CA GLY A 112 12.25 -6.08 21.84
C GLY A 112 11.83 -5.52 20.49
N CYS A 113 10.56 -5.11 20.40
CA CYS A 113 9.97 -4.62 19.17
C CYS A 113 10.46 -3.19 18.89
N GLN A 114 11.35 -3.06 17.90
CA GLN A 114 11.97 -1.80 17.51
C GLN A 114 11.00 -0.98 16.65
N GLY A 115 9.91 -0.47 17.24
CA GLY A 115 8.95 0.39 16.55
C GLY A 115 7.50 0.14 16.91
N MET A 116 6.60 0.92 16.31
CA MET A 116 5.16 0.75 16.46
C MET A 116 4.68 -0.35 15.52
N ILE A 117 4.14 -1.43 16.09
CA ILE A 117 3.46 -2.47 15.30
C ILE A 117 2.08 -1.92 14.97
N LEU A 118 1.84 -1.63 13.69
CA LEU A 118 0.60 -1.06 13.19
C LEU A 118 -0.22 -2.10 12.45
N ASN A 119 -1.54 -1.94 12.46
CA ASN A 119 -2.42 -2.67 11.56
C ASN A 119 -1.95 -2.46 10.12
N THR A 120 -1.78 -3.54 9.37
CA THR A 120 -1.33 -3.48 7.97
C THR A 120 -2.24 -2.59 7.12
N SER A 121 -3.55 -2.61 7.36
CA SER A 121 -4.52 -1.76 6.66
C SER A 121 -4.26 -0.27 6.85
N VAL A 122 -3.74 0.17 8.01
CA VAL A 122 -3.47 1.58 8.30
C VAL A 122 -2.28 2.10 7.50
N LYS A 123 -1.34 1.21 7.16
CA LYS A 123 -0.13 1.54 6.41
C LYS A 123 -0.34 1.52 4.89
N LEU A 124 -1.45 0.96 4.44
CA LEU A 124 -1.76 0.82 3.03
C LEU A 124 -2.28 2.16 2.47
N ALA A 125 -1.73 2.60 1.36
CA ALA A 125 -2.24 3.75 0.61
C ALA A 125 -3.28 3.28 -0.42
N GLU A 126 -4.27 4.13 -0.73
CA GLU A 126 -5.00 3.99 -1.98
C GLU A 126 -4.00 4.06 -3.15
N PRO A 127 -4.20 3.31 -4.25
CA PRO A 127 -5.41 2.56 -4.62
C PRO A 127 -5.38 1.08 -4.23
N PHE A 128 -4.46 0.66 -3.35
CA PHE A 128 -4.32 -0.75 -2.99
C PHE A 128 -5.40 -1.20 -2.01
N ARG A 129 -5.92 -2.41 -2.22
CA ARG A 129 -6.90 -3.04 -1.32
C ARG A 129 -6.44 -4.42 -0.92
N ILE A 130 -6.67 -4.79 0.33
CA ILE A 130 -6.42 -6.15 0.80
C ILE A 130 -7.44 -7.08 0.14
N ASP A 131 -6.96 -8.12 -0.52
CA ASP A 131 -7.81 -9.09 -1.20
C ASP A 131 -8.73 -9.80 -0.17
N PRO A 132 -10.04 -9.93 -0.44
CA PRO A 132 -10.99 -10.53 0.50
C PRO A 132 -10.80 -12.05 0.69
N GLY A 133 -10.04 -12.71 -0.18
CA GLY A 133 -9.62 -14.10 -0.05
C GLY A 133 -8.51 -14.30 0.99
N ASN A 134 -7.87 -13.22 1.47
CA ASN A 134 -6.93 -13.32 2.59
C ASN A 134 -7.64 -13.68 3.90
N LEU A 135 -6.86 -14.26 4.82
CA LEU A 135 -7.22 -14.39 6.22
C LEU A 135 -6.53 -13.31 7.03
N ASN A 136 -7.02 -13.12 8.25
CA ASN A 136 -6.38 -12.30 9.27
C ASN A 136 -5.69 -13.18 10.30
N LEU A 137 -4.47 -12.75 10.59
CA LEU A 137 -3.70 -13.15 11.73
C LEU A 137 -3.74 -11.99 12.73
N ILE A 138 -4.08 -12.26 13.99
CA ILE A 138 -4.12 -11.25 15.05
C ILE A 138 -2.95 -11.50 15.97
N LEU A 139 -2.07 -10.51 16.09
CA LEU A 139 -0.96 -10.48 17.01
C LEU A 139 -1.38 -9.71 18.26
N TYR A 140 -1.17 -10.29 19.44
CA TYR A 140 -1.51 -9.67 20.71
C TYR A 140 -0.25 -9.40 21.51
N ASN A 141 -0.10 -8.19 22.04
CA ASN A 141 0.91 -7.82 23.00
C ASN A 141 0.26 -7.63 24.38
N CYS A 142 0.39 -8.62 25.25
CA CYS A 142 -0.31 -8.66 26.53
C CYS A 142 0.59 -8.29 27.71
N THR A 143 0.04 -7.67 28.76
CA THR A 143 0.71 -7.61 30.07
C THR A 143 0.88 -9.01 30.65
N GLU A 144 1.74 -9.18 31.66
CA GLU A 144 1.95 -10.48 32.30
C GLU A 144 0.66 -11.07 32.89
N GLU A 145 -0.16 -10.26 33.55
CA GLU A 145 -1.43 -10.68 34.15
C GLU A 145 -2.43 -11.12 33.06
N ALA A 146 -2.54 -10.31 32.01
CA ALA A 146 -3.39 -10.62 30.85
C ALA A 146 -2.94 -11.90 30.15
N ALA A 147 -1.63 -12.12 30.03
CA ALA A 147 -1.06 -13.32 29.43
C ALA A 147 -1.37 -14.59 30.24
N VAL A 148 -1.32 -14.53 31.57
CA VAL A 148 -1.74 -15.65 32.45
C VAL A 148 -3.23 -15.94 32.26
N ALA A 149 -4.07 -14.91 32.21
CA ALA A 149 -5.49 -15.06 31.97
C ALA A 149 -5.78 -15.65 30.57
N ALA A 150 -5.09 -15.19 29.53
CA ALA A 150 -5.22 -15.69 28.16
C ALA A 150 -4.83 -17.17 28.07
N ALA A 151 -3.70 -17.57 28.65
CA ALA A 151 -3.26 -18.97 28.68
C ALA A 151 -4.25 -19.88 29.43
N ALA A 152 -4.94 -19.37 30.46
CA ALA A 152 -5.94 -20.13 31.21
C ALA A 152 -7.24 -20.39 30.42
N ARG A 153 -7.55 -19.60 29.37
CA ARG A 153 -8.79 -19.73 28.57
C ARG A 153 -8.85 -21.03 27.74
N ARG A 154 -7.72 -21.73 27.54
CA ARG A 154 -7.62 -22.95 26.71
C ARG A 154 -8.23 -22.81 25.31
N ASP A 155 -8.13 -21.62 24.73
CA ASP A 155 -8.53 -21.38 23.36
C ASP A 155 -7.49 -22.02 22.40
N ARG A 156 -7.94 -22.97 21.57
CA ARG A 156 -7.05 -23.71 20.65
C ARG A 156 -6.54 -22.86 19.50
N GLU A 157 -7.22 -21.76 19.19
CA GLU A 157 -6.82 -20.85 18.11
C GLU A 157 -5.88 -19.75 18.61
N LEU A 158 -5.67 -19.63 19.92
CA LEU A 158 -4.77 -18.66 20.52
C LEU A 158 -3.50 -19.36 21.00
N MET A 159 -2.36 -19.00 20.42
CA MET A 159 -1.06 -19.58 20.76
C MET A 159 -0.12 -18.51 21.29
N GLN A 160 0.62 -18.82 22.36
CA GLN A 160 1.72 -17.98 22.82
C GLN A 160 2.91 -18.14 21.87
N THR A 161 3.49 -17.02 21.41
CA THR A 161 4.64 -17.04 20.51
C THR A 161 5.96 -16.94 21.29
N SER A 162 7.08 -17.15 20.60
CA SER A 162 8.43 -16.89 21.14
C SER A 162 8.77 -15.39 21.14
N LEU A 163 8.01 -14.57 20.41
CA LEU A 163 8.24 -13.14 20.25
C LEU A 163 8.10 -12.39 21.58
N ARG A 164 8.90 -11.33 21.76
CA ARG A 164 8.83 -10.45 22.94
C ARG A 164 8.87 -8.99 22.53
N CYS A 165 7.88 -8.22 22.97
CA CYS A 165 7.84 -6.76 22.82
C CYS A 165 8.08 -6.08 24.16
N GLY A 166 9.32 -6.19 24.66
CA GLY A 166 9.73 -5.63 25.96
C GLY A 166 9.74 -6.68 27.08
N ASN A 167 10.27 -6.27 28.24
CA ASN A 167 10.64 -7.21 29.31
C ASN A 167 9.46 -7.78 30.11
N LYS A 168 8.27 -7.20 30.01
CA LYS A 168 7.08 -7.55 30.82
C LYS A 168 5.84 -7.81 29.96
N SER A 169 6.05 -8.22 28.72
CA SER A 169 4.96 -8.55 27.82
C SER A 169 5.15 -9.93 27.21
N LYS A 170 4.02 -10.56 26.88
CA LYS A 170 3.99 -11.84 26.18
C LYS A 170 3.14 -11.68 24.94
N MET A 171 3.66 -12.20 23.84
CA MET A 171 2.97 -12.16 22.57
C MET A 171 2.13 -13.42 22.35
N PHE A 172 0.94 -13.23 21.81
CA PHE A 172 0.08 -14.32 21.35
C PHE A 172 -0.31 -14.09 19.90
N VAL A 173 -0.68 -15.17 19.22
CA VAL A 173 -1.17 -15.14 17.85
C VAL A 173 -2.49 -15.92 17.75
N ARG A 174 -3.42 -15.37 16.97
CA ARG A 174 -4.63 -16.05 16.52
C ARG A 174 -4.68 -16.08 15.00
N THR A 175 -5.01 -17.23 14.43
CA THR A 175 -5.15 -17.43 12.97
C THR A 175 -6.59 -17.80 12.59
N GLY A 176 -6.87 -17.86 11.29
CA GLY A 176 -8.16 -18.34 10.77
C GLY A 176 -9.30 -17.33 10.85
N VAL A 177 -9.01 -16.07 11.23
CA VAL A 177 -10.00 -15.00 11.26
C VAL A 177 -10.27 -14.58 9.81
N ARG A 178 -11.52 -14.62 9.36
CA ARG A 178 -11.85 -14.12 8.01
C ARG A 178 -11.55 -12.63 7.92
N TYR A 179 -11.06 -12.20 6.75
CA TYR A 179 -10.93 -10.78 6.49
C TYR A 179 -12.29 -10.09 6.52
N ASP A 180 -12.39 -9.02 7.31
CA ASP A 180 -13.56 -8.18 7.42
C ASP A 180 -13.20 -6.74 7.03
N VAL A 181 -13.68 -6.32 5.87
CA VAL A 181 -13.48 -4.97 5.33
C VAL A 181 -14.02 -3.90 6.28
N THR A 182 -15.06 -4.21 7.08
CA THR A 182 -15.63 -3.27 8.05
C THR A 182 -14.75 -3.10 9.29
N GLY A 183 -13.77 -3.98 9.48
CA GLY A 183 -12.85 -3.92 10.60
C GLY A 183 -13.45 -4.31 11.95
N ASN A 184 -14.60 -4.99 11.99
CA ASN A 184 -15.26 -5.35 13.24
C ASN A 184 -14.63 -6.57 13.91
N TYR A 185 -13.48 -6.35 14.55
CA TYR A 185 -12.73 -7.39 15.26
C TYR A 185 -13.00 -7.43 16.77
N GLY A 186 -14.07 -6.77 17.26
CA GLY A 186 -14.35 -6.63 18.70
C GLY A 186 -14.45 -7.97 19.45
N ARG A 187 -14.94 -9.03 18.79
CA ARG A 187 -15.02 -10.39 19.36
C ARG A 187 -13.66 -11.03 19.66
N TYR A 188 -12.59 -10.49 19.07
CA TYR A 188 -11.23 -10.98 19.23
C TYR A 188 -10.42 -10.14 20.21
N ALA A 189 -11.01 -9.12 20.83
CA ALA A 189 -10.34 -8.33 21.85
C ALA A 189 -9.96 -9.20 23.06
N LEU A 190 -8.72 -9.05 23.53
CA LEU A 190 -8.24 -9.65 24.76
C LEU A 190 -7.98 -8.53 25.76
N GLU A 191 -8.65 -8.58 26.89
CA GLU A 191 -8.50 -7.59 27.96
C GLU A 191 -7.04 -7.57 28.45
N GLY A 192 -6.46 -6.37 28.52
CA GLY A 192 -5.05 -6.18 28.89
C GLY A 192 -4.05 -6.54 27.78
N CYS A 193 -4.50 -6.67 26.53
CA CYS A 193 -3.65 -6.87 25.37
C CYS A 193 -3.91 -5.82 24.28
N ASP A 194 -2.85 -5.27 23.71
CA ASP A 194 -2.93 -4.56 22.45
C ASP A 194 -2.99 -5.57 21.30
N ALA A 195 -3.76 -5.29 20.26
CA ALA A 195 -3.95 -6.19 19.13
C ALA A 195 -3.61 -5.51 17.80
N VAL A 196 -2.90 -6.25 16.95
CA VAL A 196 -2.59 -5.85 15.57
C VAL A 196 -3.13 -6.90 14.61
N VAL A 197 -3.76 -6.43 13.54
CA VAL A 197 -4.31 -7.28 12.47
C VAL A 197 -3.38 -7.26 11.26
N THR A 198 -2.97 -8.46 10.86
CA THR A 198 -2.08 -8.72 9.73
C THR A 198 -2.79 -9.64 8.74
N PRO A 199 -3.02 -9.21 7.48
CA PRO A 199 -3.52 -10.09 6.45
C PRO A 199 -2.44 -11.13 6.09
N VAL A 200 -2.89 -12.35 5.83
CA VAL A 200 -2.06 -13.47 5.38
C VAL A 200 -2.82 -14.29 4.34
N LEU A 201 -2.10 -14.99 3.47
CA LEU A 201 -2.70 -15.94 2.55
C LEU A 201 -3.50 -17.01 3.32
N GLY A 202 -4.71 -17.31 2.84
CA GLY A 202 -5.48 -18.43 3.34
C GLY A 202 -4.95 -19.77 2.81
N SER A 203 -5.04 -20.82 3.64
CA SER A 203 -4.88 -22.19 3.13
C SER A 203 -6.10 -22.55 2.29
N SER A 204 -5.90 -23.24 1.15
CA SER A 204 -6.98 -23.74 0.30
C SER A 204 -7.93 -24.71 1.04
N SER A 205 -7.46 -25.30 2.14
CA SER A 205 -8.23 -26.16 3.04
C SER A 205 -9.11 -25.40 4.05
N GLY A 206 -8.98 -24.07 4.14
CA GLY A 206 -9.69 -23.22 5.09
C GLY A 206 -9.23 -23.35 6.55
N GLN A 207 -8.24 -24.21 6.84
CA GLN A 207 -7.70 -24.40 8.18
C GLN A 207 -6.23 -23.97 8.21
N THR A 208 -5.94 -22.97 9.05
CA THR A 208 -4.61 -22.39 9.21
C THR A 208 -4.20 -22.45 10.67
N ASN A 209 -3.08 -23.10 10.97
CA ASN A 209 -2.66 -23.31 12.36
C ASN A 209 -1.90 -22.09 12.90
N ALA A 210 -2.17 -21.72 14.14
CA ALA A 210 -1.51 -20.61 14.83
C ALA A 210 0.00 -20.87 15.01
N SER A 211 0.43 -22.13 15.03
CA SER A 211 1.84 -22.51 15.05
C SER A 211 2.63 -22.03 13.83
N ASP A 212 1.95 -21.84 12.70
CA ASP A 212 2.60 -21.56 11.42
C ASP A 212 2.72 -20.05 11.17
N TYR A 213 2.48 -19.21 12.19
CA TYR A 213 2.42 -17.75 12.08
C TYR A 213 3.64 -17.13 11.41
N GLU A 214 4.85 -17.64 11.68
CA GLU A 214 6.08 -17.14 11.06
C GLU A 214 6.04 -17.35 9.56
N GLN A 215 5.66 -18.55 9.12
CA GLN A 215 5.54 -18.86 7.71
C GLN A 215 4.42 -18.05 7.06
N LEU A 216 3.27 -17.89 7.72
CA LEU A 216 2.15 -17.10 7.20
C LEU A 216 2.51 -15.62 6.99
N ILE A 217 3.27 -15.03 7.92
CA ILE A 217 3.77 -13.66 7.76
C ILE A 217 4.79 -13.60 6.62
N ASN A 218 5.72 -14.55 6.51
CA ASN A 218 6.71 -14.60 5.43
C ASN A 218 6.08 -14.83 4.05
N ASP A 219 5.03 -15.65 3.98
CA ASP A 219 4.25 -15.89 2.77
C ASP A 219 3.45 -14.66 2.35
N GLY A 220 3.23 -13.70 3.25
CA GLY A 220 2.57 -12.45 2.94
C GLY A 220 1.09 -12.62 2.60
N PHE A 221 0.57 -11.67 1.83
CA PHE A 221 -0.85 -11.56 1.49
C PHE A 221 -1.05 -10.91 0.13
N LEU A 222 -2.26 -11.04 -0.41
CA LEU A 222 -2.63 -10.44 -1.68
C LEU A 222 -3.21 -9.03 -1.50
N LEU A 223 -2.73 -8.11 -2.32
CA LEU A 223 -3.38 -6.85 -2.59
C LEU A 223 -3.96 -6.87 -4.00
N SER A 224 -5.03 -6.14 -4.24
CA SER A 224 -5.47 -5.74 -5.57
C SER A 224 -5.25 -4.24 -5.77
N TRP A 225 -5.11 -3.82 -7.03
CA TRP A 225 -5.12 -2.41 -7.39
C TRP A 225 -6.12 -2.19 -8.53
N ASP A 226 -6.94 -1.15 -8.42
CA ASP A 226 -7.75 -0.71 -9.55
C ASP A 226 -6.94 0.21 -10.45
N PRO A 227 -7.13 0.15 -11.78
CA PRO A 227 -6.58 1.17 -12.66
C PRO A 227 -7.12 2.53 -12.20
N LEU A 228 -6.24 3.55 -12.17
CA LEU A 228 -6.68 4.93 -12.02
C LEU A 228 -7.82 5.17 -13.02
N PRO A 229 -8.92 5.88 -12.64
CA PRO A 229 -9.87 6.31 -13.64
C PRO A 229 -9.09 7.14 -14.66
N LEU A 230 -8.95 6.62 -15.89
CA LEU A 230 -8.43 7.39 -17.01
C LEU A 230 -9.19 8.71 -17.01
N ALA A 231 -8.47 9.84 -16.98
CA ALA A 231 -9.08 11.15 -17.05
C ALA A 231 -10.08 11.13 -18.21
N ALA A 232 -11.37 11.30 -17.89
CA ALA A 232 -12.43 11.23 -18.88
C ALA A 232 -12.08 12.19 -20.04
N PRO A 233 -12.19 11.78 -21.31
CA PRO A 233 -11.94 12.68 -22.41
C PRO A 233 -12.86 13.89 -22.24
N ALA A 234 -12.28 15.08 -22.21
CA ALA A 234 -13.03 16.32 -22.04
C ALA A 234 -14.19 16.33 -23.04
N LEU A 235 -15.41 16.32 -22.50
CA LEU A 235 -16.63 16.39 -23.29
C LEU A 235 -16.59 17.74 -24.03
N ARG A 236 -16.15 17.74 -25.29
CA ARG A 236 -16.30 18.91 -26.16
C ARG A 236 -17.79 19.05 -26.45
N ILE A 237 -18.45 19.86 -25.63
CA ILE A 237 -19.78 20.37 -25.93
C ILE A 237 -19.62 21.23 -27.20
N MET A 238 -19.94 20.67 -28.36
CA MET A 238 -20.25 21.47 -29.53
C MET A 238 -21.63 22.06 -29.30
N LEU A 239 -21.68 23.33 -28.89
CA LEU A 239 -22.88 24.14 -29.04
C LEU A 239 -23.11 24.34 -30.54
N VAL A 240 -24.22 23.79 -31.03
CA VAL A 240 -24.82 24.11 -32.32
C VAL A 240 -25.69 25.35 -32.16
#